data_AF-A0A4Q4KI07-F1
#
_entry.id   AF-A0A4Q4KI07-F1
#
_cell.length_a   1.000
_cell.length_b   1.000
_cell.length_c   1.000
_cell.angle_alpha   90.00
_cell.angle_beta   90.00
_cell.angle_gamma   90.00
#
_symmetry.space_group_name_H-M   'P 1'
#
loop_
_entity.id
_entity.type
_entity.pdbx_description
1 polymer ?
#
loop_
_entity_poly.entity_id
_entity_poly.type
_entity_poly.pdbx_seq_one_letter_code
_entity_poly.pdbx_strand_id
1 'polypeptide(L)'
;MEDDNLINEKHFTKALKNGVLIDILDVENGLNCDCVCPSCETPVVAYNNPKNKNAHHFKHHNKRDCRFYYETMLHYMAKEIIAKELKLKVPKHEFSLSDSARDYQYNSNRIAIPYESTSIYEVNFDTIEVEKYQDGIKPDLIGKIKNKELHIEVAVTHFIDDEKLSKIERNGVTSIEIDLSKFDREIHEKQLKIALDGNIKLMKWINNQYIQDKKQLAEEKKIKIRDFIYSKTKEKPVYGRQNIIYKCPLTKSKEISKSNCLSCRFMSYEKETLQVINWEDRKIYENSFIGCIGHVKKEFDTILKFNGVKIGENNAFN
;
A
#
# COMPACT_ATOMS: atom_id res chain seq x y z
N MET A 1 7.54 -49.99 -5.66
CA MET A 1 6.87 -49.80 -4.36
C MET A 1 7.99 -49.51 -3.39
N GLU A 2 8.31 -48.24 -3.24
CA GLU A 2 9.26 -47.75 -2.24
C GLU A 2 8.61 -46.55 -1.56
N ASP A 3 8.88 -46.48 -0.26
CA ASP A 3 8.18 -45.78 0.80
C ASP A 3 7.89 -44.29 0.55
N ASP A 4 6.60 -43.97 0.51
CA ASP A 4 6.05 -42.61 0.54
C ASP A 4 5.77 -42.18 1.99
N ASN A 5 6.74 -42.40 2.88
CA ASN A 5 6.62 -42.16 4.32
C ASN A 5 7.39 -40.90 4.73
N LEU A 6 6.76 -39.74 4.51
CA LEU A 6 7.04 -38.49 5.23
C LEU A 6 5.81 -37.56 5.10
N ILE A 7 4.67 -38.02 5.60
CA ILE A 7 3.59 -37.11 5.96
C ILE A 7 4.03 -36.43 7.26
N ASN A 8 4.61 -35.23 7.16
CA ASN A 8 4.80 -34.33 8.30
C ASN A 8 3.44 -34.18 9.02
N GLU A 9 3.31 -34.80 10.21
CA GLU A 9 2.14 -34.66 11.06
C GLU A 9 2.02 -33.19 11.50
N LYS A 10 0.98 -32.52 11.03
CA LYS A 10 0.69 -31.11 11.29
C LYS A 10 0.24 -30.95 12.75
N HIS A 11 1.16 -30.50 13.60
CA HIS A 11 0.95 -30.40 15.04
C HIS A 11 0.43 -29.00 15.43
N PHE A 12 -0.82 -28.92 15.90
CA PHE A 12 -1.42 -27.66 16.35
C PHE A 12 -1.17 -27.43 17.85
N THR A 13 -0.68 -26.25 18.26
CA THR A 13 -0.28 -26.00 19.66
C THR A 13 -1.22 -25.12 20.47
N LYS A 14 -2.36 -24.69 19.91
CA LYS A 14 -3.31 -23.82 20.63
C LYS A 14 -4.73 -24.37 20.58
N ALA A 15 -5.61 -23.98 21.50
CA ALA A 15 -7.03 -24.37 21.47
C ALA A 15 -7.86 -23.34 22.25
N LEU A 16 -9.20 -23.42 22.20
CA LEU A 16 -10.05 -22.58 23.06
C LEU A 16 -10.36 -23.32 24.36
N LYS A 17 -10.17 -22.64 25.49
CA LYS A 17 -10.69 -23.04 26.80
C LYS A 17 -11.52 -21.89 27.36
N ASN A 18 -12.81 -22.15 27.59
CA ASN A 18 -13.78 -21.12 28.03
C ASN A 18 -13.81 -19.87 27.12
N GLY A 19 -13.65 -20.07 25.81
CA GLY A 19 -13.62 -18.97 24.82
C GLY A 19 -12.30 -18.21 24.73
N VAL A 20 -11.28 -18.58 25.52
CA VAL A 20 -9.95 -17.97 25.49
C VAL A 20 -8.96 -18.89 24.80
N LEU A 21 -8.13 -18.33 23.93
CA LEU A 21 -7.08 -19.10 23.25
C LEU A 21 -5.96 -19.43 24.25
N ILE A 22 -5.64 -20.72 24.38
CA ILE A 22 -4.63 -21.24 25.32
C ILE A 22 -3.59 -22.08 24.58
N ASP A 23 -2.34 -22.06 25.06
CA ASP A 23 -1.25 -22.89 24.52
C ASP A 23 -1.30 -24.31 25.09
N ILE A 24 -0.82 -25.27 24.30
CA ILE A 24 -0.72 -26.69 24.63
C ILE A 24 0.15 -26.93 25.87
N LEU A 25 1.08 -26.01 26.18
CA LEU A 25 1.91 -26.07 27.39
C LEU A 25 1.16 -25.65 28.66
N ASP A 26 0.06 -24.91 28.53
CA ASP A 26 -0.68 -24.32 29.65
C ASP A 26 -1.93 -25.13 30.04
N VAL A 27 -2.06 -26.36 29.56
CA VAL A 27 -3.22 -27.23 29.79
C VAL A 27 -2.83 -28.59 30.34
N GLU A 28 -3.79 -29.26 30.98
CA GLU A 28 -3.62 -30.65 31.39
C GLU A 28 -3.51 -31.59 30.19
N ASN A 29 -2.82 -32.72 30.37
CA ASN A 29 -2.69 -33.73 29.33
C ASN A 29 -4.01 -34.46 29.06
N GLY A 30 -4.24 -34.83 27.80
CA GLY A 30 -5.39 -35.62 27.39
C GLY A 30 -6.66 -34.79 27.24
N LEU A 31 -7.81 -35.43 27.52
CA LEU A 31 -9.13 -34.78 27.46
C LEU A 31 -9.37 -33.83 28.63
N ASN A 32 -8.63 -33.97 29.73
CA ASN A 32 -8.72 -33.08 30.89
C ASN A 32 -8.28 -31.64 30.60
N CYS A 33 -7.72 -31.38 29.40
CA CYS A 33 -7.48 -30.01 28.97
C CYS A 33 -8.78 -29.19 28.91
N ASP A 34 -9.93 -29.83 28.72
CA ASP A 34 -11.25 -29.21 28.50
C ASP A 34 -11.23 -28.15 27.40
N CYS A 35 -10.45 -28.43 26.35
CA CYS A 35 -10.26 -27.54 25.23
C CYS A 35 -11.11 -27.96 24.03
N VAL A 36 -11.47 -26.98 23.20
CA VAL A 36 -12.20 -27.18 21.94
C VAL A 36 -11.46 -26.57 20.76
N CYS A 37 -11.72 -27.11 19.58
CA CYS A 37 -11.24 -26.58 18.31
C CYS A 37 -11.83 -25.19 18.04
N PRO A 38 -11.04 -24.13 17.76
CA PRO A 38 -11.56 -22.79 17.46
C PRO A 38 -12.47 -22.72 16.22
N SER A 39 -12.37 -23.71 15.32
CA SER A 39 -13.08 -23.71 14.03
C SER A 39 -14.36 -24.53 14.02
N CYS A 40 -14.36 -25.72 14.62
CA CYS A 40 -15.54 -26.60 14.63
C CYS A 40 -16.09 -26.90 16.01
N GLU A 41 -15.54 -26.27 17.04
CA GLU A 41 -16.02 -26.27 18.43
C GLU A 41 -16.09 -27.66 19.10
N THR A 42 -15.56 -28.70 18.46
CA THR A 42 -15.52 -30.04 19.05
C THR A 42 -14.34 -30.20 20.00
N PRO A 43 -14.45 -31.06 21.02
CA PRO A 43 -13.37 -31.34 21.96
C PRO A 43 -12.07 -31.79 21.28
N VAL A 44 -10.94 -31.35 21.83
CA VAL A 44 -9.60 -31.77 21.43
C VAL A 44 -8.88 -32.46 22.59
N VAL A 45 -7.89 -33.29 22.26
CA VAL A 45 -7.03 -34.03 23.19
C VAL A 45 -5.65 -33.37 23.19
N ALA A 46 -5.15 -33.00 24.36
CA ALA A 46 -3.81 -32.44 24.51
C ALA A 46 -2.73 -33.53 24.60
N TYR A 47 -1.79 -33.53 23.65
CA TYR A 47 -0.60 -34.40 23.66
C TYR A 47 0.64 -33.59 24.04
N ASN A 48 0.75 -33.22 25.32
CA ASN A 48 1.80 -32.36 25.87
C ASN A 48 2.66 -33.05 26.95
N ASN A 49 2.57 -34.37 27.05
CA ASN A 49 3.37 -35.12 28.03
C ASN A 49 4.85 -35.05 27.64
N PRO A 50 5.76 -34.60 28.53
CA PRO A 50 7.19 -34.52 28.23
C PRO A 50 7.84 -35.85 27.85
N LYS A 51 7.19 -36.99 28.19
CA LYS A 51 7.65 -38.34 27.81
C LYS A 51 7.28 -38.72 26.37
N ASN A 52 6.46 -37.92 25.69
CA ASN A 52 6.07 -38.18 24.31
C ASN A 52 7.24 -37.84 23.36
N LYS A 53 7.46 -38.68 22.36
CA LYS A 53 8.51 -38.46 21.35
C LYS A 53 8.10 -37.42 20.30
N ASN A 54 6.80 -37.22 20.10
CA ASN A 54 6.27 -36.27 19.14
C ASN A 54 6.17 -34.87 19.76
N ALA A 55 6.21 -33.85 18.89
CA ALA A 55 6.01 -32.45 19.31
C ALA A 55 4.65 -32.27 20.00
N HIS A 56 4.58 -31.34 20.95
CA HIS A 56 3.34 -31.08 21.68
C HIS A 56 2.24 -30.60 20.73
N HIS A 57 1.06 -31.20 20.80
CA HIS A 57 -0.05 -30.85 19.91
C HIS A 57 -1.44 -31.17 20.47
N PHE A 58 -2.44 -30.54 19.91
CA PHE A 58 -3.85 -30.91 20.04
C PHE A 58 -4.28 -31.82 18.88
N LYS A 59 -5.16 -32.78 19.16
CA LYS A 59 -5.84 -33.60 18.15
C LYS A 59 -7.34 -33.64 18.40
N HIS A 60 -8.15 -33.68 17.36
CA HIS A 60 -9.60 -33.79 17.51
C HIS A 60 -9.98 -35.11 18.21
N HIS A 61 -10.88 -35.04 19.19
CA HIS A 61 -11.43 -36.25 19.79
C HIS A 61 -12.50 -36.85 18.87
N ASN A 62 -12.28 -38.08 18.40
CA ASN A 62 -13.24 -38.87 17.61
C ASN A 62 -13.80 -38.19 16.35
N LYS A 63 -13.03 -37.29 15.71
CA LYS A 63 -13.41 -36.62 14.46
C LYS A 63 -12.20 -36.53 13.53
N ARG A 64 -12.46 -36.45 12.22
CA ARG A 64 -11.41 -36.13 11.24
C ARG A 64 -10.88 -34.72 11.48
N ASP A 65 -9.64 -34.49 11.07
CA ASP A 65 -8.99 -33.18 11.21
C ASP A 65 -9.82 -32.08 10.54
N CYS A 66 -9.97 -30.98 11.26
CA CYS A 66 -10.74 -29.83 10.78
C CYS A 66 -9.93 -29.06 9.73
N ARG A 67 -10.44 -29.03 8.50
CA ARG A 67 -9.82 -28.34 7.36
C ARG A 67 -9.60 -26.84 7.61
N PHE A 68 -10.54 -26.20 8.31
CA PHE A 68 -10.58 -24.75 8.54
C PHE A 68 -9.91 -24.32 9.84
N TYR A 69 -9.44 -25.27 10.65
CA TYR A 69 -8.77 -25.00 11.94
C TYR A 69 -7.72 -23.90 11.82
N TYR A 70 -6.88 -23.98 10.79
CA TYR A 70 -5.75 -23.09 10.67
C TYR A 70 -6.15 -21.66 10.33
N GLU A 71 -7.13 -21.51 9.45
CA GLU A 71 -7.63 -20.21 9.03
C GLU A 71 -8.26 -19.49 10.23
N THR A 72 -9.09 -20.22 10.99
CA THR A 72 -9.71 -19.70 12.19
C THR A 72 -8.67 -19.38 13.27
N MET A 73 -7.67 -20.25 13.48
CA MET A 73 -6.59 -20.02 14.44
C MET A 73 -5.78 -18.76 14.10
N LEU A 74 -5.34 -18.62 12.84
CA LEU A 74 -4.56 -17.47 12.40
C LEU A 74 -5.33 -16.16 12.57
N HIS A 75 -6.62 -16.18 12.26
CA HIS A 75 -7.53 -15.07 12.48
C HIS A 75 -7.63 -14.68 13.96
N TYR A 76 -7.84 -15.66 14.85
CA TYR A 76 -7.88 -15.44 16.30
C TYR A 76 -6.55 -14.89 16.84
N MET A 77 -5.43 -15.51 16.47
CA MET A 77 -4.11 -15.10 16.93
C MET A 77 -3.79 -13.65 16.50
N ALA A 78 -4.11 -13.28 15.27
CA ALA A 78 -3.91 -11.91 14.79
C ALA A 78 -4.74 -10.91 15.60
N LYS A 79 -6.04 -11.20 15.82
CA LYS A 79 -6.91 -10.35 16.65
C LYS A 79 -6.36 -10.20 18.07
N GLU A 80 -5.93 -11.30 18.69
CA GLU A 80 -5.36 -11.26 20.04
C GLU A 80 -4.07 -10.43 20.12
N ILE A 81 -3.14 -10.62 19.18
CA ILE A 81 -1.88 -9.85 19.16
C ILE A 81 -2.18 -8.37 19.05
N ILE A 82 -3.04 -7.97 18.10
CA ILE A 82 -3.39 -6.56 17.88
C ILE A 82 -4.06 -5.98 19.12
N ALA A 83 -5.04 -6.70 19.70
CA ALA A 83 -5.76 -6.27 20.90
C ALA A 83 -4.85 -6.13 22.13
N LYS A 84 -3.85 -7.01 22.30
CA LYS A 84 -2.90 -6.98 23.42
C LYS A 84 -1.88 -5.86 23.29
N GLU A 85 -1.37 -5.60 22.08
CA GLU A 85 -0.29 -4.63 21.86
C GLU A 85 -0.78 -3.17 21.92
N LEU A 86 -2.09 -2.92 21.70
CA LEU A 86 -2.67 -1.56 21.63
C LEU A 86 -1.95 -0.63 20.64
N LYS A 87 -1.27 -1.20 19.66
CA LYS A 87 -0.61 -0.46 18.58
C LYS A 87 -0.61 -1.26 17.28
N LEU A 88 -0.59 -0.55 16.15
CA LEU A 88 -0.50 -1.15 14.82
C LEU A 88 0.27 -0.23 13.89
N LYS A 89 1.25 -0.78 13.17
CA LYS A 89 1.98 -0.07 12.11
C LYS A 89 1.23 -0.20 10.80
N VAL A 90 0.72 0.92 10.30
CA VAL A 90 -0.12 0.98 9.09
C VAL A 90 0.58 1.72 7.94
N PRO A 91 0.15 1.54 6.69
CA PRO A 91 0.64 2.33 5.56
C PRO A 91 0.24 3.80 5.73
N LYS A 92 1.19 4.71 5.60
CA LYS A 92 0.94 6.16 5.51
C LYS A 92 1.19 6.60 4.09
N HIS A 93 0.16 7.16 3.46
CA HIS A 93 0.23 7.69 2.12
C HIS A 93 0.53 9.19 2.16
N GLU A 94 1.56 9.60 1.44
CA GLU A 94 1.91 11.01 1.23
C GLU A 94 1.90 11.32 -0.25
N PHE A 95 1.37 12.49 -0.60
CA PHE A 95 1.25 12.94 -1.98
C PHE A 95 2.11 14.19 -2.16
N SER A 96 3.06 14.09 -3.09
CA SER A 96 3.94 15.19 -3.46
C SER A 96 3.82 15.50 -4.94
N LEU A 97 4.20 16.71 -5.32
CA LEU A 97 4.14 17.16 -6.70
C LEU A 97 5.56 17.49 -7.17
N SER A 98 5.82 17.25 -8.45
CA SER A 98 7.11 17.57 -9.06
C SER A 98 7.31 19.07 -9.15
N ASP A 99 8.55 19.52 -9.09
CA ASP A 99 8.91 20.88 -9.48
C ASP A 99 9.21 20.97 -10.99
N SER A 100 9.35 19.85 -11.71
CA SER A 100 9.59 19.81 -13.16
C SER A 100 8.31 20.00 -13.96
N ALA A 101 8.33 20.92 -14.93
CA ALA A 101 7.20 21.21 -15.80
C ALA A 101 6.80 20.02 -16.69
N ARG A 102 7.75 19.13 -17.01
CA ARG A 102 7.49 17.93 -17.81
C ARG A 102 6.56 16.95 -17.12
N ASP A 103 6.59 16.89 -15.79
CA ASP A 103 5.82 15.93 -15.01
C ASP A 103 4.33 16.31 -14.90
N TYR A 104 3.89 17.35 -15.60
CA TYR A 104 2.49 17.78 -15.64
C TYR A 104 1.81 17.51 -16.98
N GLN A 105 2.43 16.73 -17.87
CA GLN A 105 1.96 16.54 -19.23
C GLN A 105 1.07 15.33 -19.46
N TYR A 106 0.28 15.40 -20.54
CA TYR A 106 -0.48 14.28 -21.09
C TYR A 106 0.41 13.40 -21.96
N ASN A 107 0.82 12.24 -21.45
CA ASN A 107 1.00 11.09 -22.33
C ASN A 107 -0.33 10.34 -22.31
N SER A 108 -1.08 10.45 -23.42
CA SER A 108 -2.28 9.75 -23.95
C SER A 108 -3.07 8.67 -23.18
N ASN A 109 -2.77 8.30 -21.94
CA ASN A 109 -3.65 7.59 -21.00
C ASN A 109 -3.16 7.61 -19.54
N ARG A 110 -2.21 8.48 -19.19
CA ARG A 110 -1.70 8.63 -17.83
C ARG A 110 -1.67 10.09 -17.47
N ILE A 111 -2.72 10.53 -16.77
CA ILE A 111 -2.66 11.71 -15.91
C ILE A 111 -1.42 11.53 -15.04
N ALA A 112 -0.49 12.48 -15.04
CA ALA A 112 0.67 12.41 -14.16
C ALA A 112 0.21 12.42 -12.71
N ILE A 113 0.06 11.26 -12.07
CA ILE A 113 -0.47 11.14 -10.70
C ILE A 113 0.51 11.86 -9.76
N PRO A 114 0.04 12.60 -8.73
CA PRO A 114 0.92 13.04 -7.64
C PRO A 114 1.84 11.89 -7.24
N TYR A 115 3.11 12.18 -6.99
CA TYR A 115 4.02 11.17 -6.49
C TYR A 115 3.51 10.71 -5.14
N GLU A 116 3.03 9.47 -5.14
CA GLU A 116 2.56 8.78 -3.97
C GLU A 116 3.73 8.01 -3.35
N SER A 117 4.08 8.36 -2.12
CA SER A 117 4.99 7.59 -1.30
C SER A 117 4.22 6.91 -0.18
N THR A 118 4.60 5.67 0.09
CA THR A 118 4.07 4.92 1.24
C THR A 118 5.19 4.74 2.26
N SER A 119 4.92 5.17 3.48
CA SER A 119 5.80 4.99 4.64
C SER A 119 5.06 4.26 5.76
N ILE A 120 5.77 3.86 6.82
CA ILE A 120 5.16 3.24 7.98
C ILE A 120 4.73 4.34 8.95
N TYR A 121 3.52 4.22 9.51
CA TYR A 121 3.05 5.03 10.63
C TYR A 121 2.53 4.14 11.75
N GLU A 122 3.01 4.36 12.97
CA GLU A 122 2.52 3.64 14.14
C GLU A 122 1.30 4.35 14.73
N VAL A 123 0.20 3.62 14.78
CA VAL A 123 -1.03 4.02 15.45
C VAL A 123 -1.00 3.43 16.85
N ASN A 124 -1.18 4.28 17.86
CA ASN A 124 -1.33 3.88 19.26
C ASN A 124 -2.80 4.07 19.65
N PHE A 125 -3.43 3.00 20.15
CA PHE A 125 -4.84 2.96 20.51
C PHE A 125 -5.02 3.16 22.01
N ASP A 126 -6.06 3.89 22.40
CA ASP A 126 -6.47 4.00 23.81
C ASP A 126 -7.12 2.68 24.27
N THR A 127 -7.93 2.07 23.40
CA THR A 127 -8.59 0.78 23.62
C THR A 127 -8.81 0.06 22.31
N ILE A 128 -8.89 -1.28 22.35
CA ILE A 128 -9.32 -2.12 21.22
C ILE A 128 -10.50 -2.98 21.65
N GLU A 129 -11.59 -2.91 20.90
CA GLU A 129 -12.78 -3.76 21.08
C GLU A 129 -12.79 -4.84 20.00
N VAL A 130 -12.89 -6.12 20.39
CA VAL A 130 -12.87 -7.26 19.47
C VAL A 130 -14.30 -7.64 19.10
N GLU A 131 -14.57 -7.84 17.81
CA GLU A 131 -15.83 -8.40 17.31
C GLU A 131 -17.09 -7.66 17.77
N LYS A 132 -17.03 -6.35 17.92
CA LYS A 132 -18.17 -5.55 18.36
C LYS A 132 -19.04 -5.14 17.17
N TYR A 133 -20.35 -5.34 17.28
CA TYR A 133 -21.29 -4.86 16.28
C TYR A 133 -21.51 -3.35 16.42
N GLN A 134 -21.31 -2.60 15.35
CA GLN A 134 -21.47 -1.15 15.31
C GLN A 134 -21.93 -0.68 13.93
N ASP A 135 -22.94 0.18 13.88
CA ASP A 135 -23.45 0.82 12.65
C ASP A 135 -23.74 -0.13 11.47
N GLY A 136 -24.25 -1.32 11.76
CA GLY A 136 -24.63 -2.30 10.74
C GLY A 136 -23.48 -3.19 10.25
N ILE A 137 -22.28 -3.05 10.82
CA ILE A 137 -21.10 -3.87 10.52
C ILE A 137 -20.50 -4.46 11.81
N LYS A 138 -19.86 -5.63 11.69
CA LYS A 138 -19.07 -6.26 12.75
C LYS A 138 -17.64 -6.38 12.24
N PRO A 139 -16.76 -5.42 12.53
CA PRO A 139 -15.34 -5.57 12.25
C PRO A 139 -14.69 -6.55 13.21
N ASP A 140 -13.56 -7.12 12.80
CA ASP A 140 -12.78 -8.01 13.66
C ASP A 140 -12.24 -7.27 14.88
N LEU A 141 -11.75 -6.04 14.69
CA LEU A 141 -11.38 -5.14 15.78
C LEU A 141 -11.80 -3.69 15.51
N ILE A 142 -12.11 -2.96 16.57
CA ILE A 142 -12.30 -1.50 16.59
C ILE A 142 -11.23 -0.89 17.50
N GLY A 143 -10.23 -0.25 16.92
CA GLY A 143 -9.22 0.52 17.65
C GLY A 143 -9.67 1.96 17.86
N LYS A 144 -9.76 2.41 19.11
CA LYS A 144 -10.18 3.78 19.47
C LYS A 144 -8.97 4.67 19.75
N ILE A 145 -8.99 5.89 19.22
CA ILE A 145 -7.93 6.90 19.35
C ILE A 145 -8.59 8.27 19.56
N LYS A 146 -8.62 8.75 20.80
CA LYS A 146 -9.34 9.96 21.21
C LYS A 146 -10.82 9.87 20.76
N ASN A 147 -11.21 10.74 19.84
CA ASN A 147 -12.57 10.81 19.29
C ASN A 147 -12.66 10.17 17.88
N LYS A 148 -11.71 9.29 17.53
CA LYS A 148 -11.66 8.60 16.24
C LYS A 148 -11.56 7.11 16.44
N GLU A 149 -11.96 6.37 15.42
CA GLU A 149 -11.94 4.92 15.42
C GLU A 149 -11.31 4.41 14.12
N LEU A 150 -10.63 3.27 14.22
CA LEU A 150 -10.09 2.50 13.10
C LEU A 150 -10.66 1.10 13.17
N HIS A 151 -11.44 0.73 12.16
CA HIS A 151 -11.90 -0.64 11.97
C HIS A 151 -10.79 -1.45 11.32
N ILE A 152 -10.52 -2.64 11.87
CA ILE A 152 -9.47 -3.53 11.41
C ILE A 152 -10.15 -4.86 11.05
N GLU A 153 -9.92 -5.32 9.83
CA GLU A 153 -10.34 -6.61 9.33
C GLU A 153 -9.11 -7.48 9.10
N VAL A 154 -9.19 -8.75 9.51
CA VAL A 154 -8.15 -9.75 9.26
C VAL A 154 -8.69 -10.73 8.23
N ALA A 155 -8.11 -10.72 7.04
CA ALA A 155 -8.46 -11.63 5.97
C ALA A 155 -7.50 -12.82 5.96
N VAL A 156 -8.03 -14.05 6.09
CA VAL A 156 -7.26 -15.28 5.88
C VAL A 156 -7.74 -15.99 4.62
N THR A 157 -9.03 -16.28 4.53
CA THR A 157 -9.64 -16.85 3.31
C THR A 157 -10.73 -15.99 2.70
N HIS A 158 -11.30 -15.09 3.49
CA HIS A 158 -12.35 -14.18 3.05
C HIS A 158 -11.85 -12.76 3.26
N PHE A 159 -11.88 -12.00 2.18
CA PHE A 159 -11.70 -10.55 2.19
C PHE A 159 -13.06 -9.89 2.39
N ILE A 160 -13.05 -8.60 2.69
CA ILE A 160 -14.26 -7.77 2.77
C ILE A 160 -15.05 -7.90 1.47
N ASP A 161 -16.31 -8.30 1.61
CA ASP A 161 -17.25 -8.40 0.50
C ASP A 161 -17.85 -7.04 0.12
N ASP A 162 -18.55 -7.01 -1.02
CA ASP A 162 -19.15 -5.80 -1.57
C ASP A 162 -20.24 -5.20 -0.66
N GLU A 163 -20.96 -6.04 0.10
CA GLU A 163 -22.02 -5.58 1.01
C GLU A 163 -21.42 -4.80 2.18
N LYS A 164 -20.38 -5.36 2.81
CA LYS A 164 -19.65 -4.74 3.91
C LYS A 164 -18.88 -3.52 3.43
N LEU A 165 -18.25 -3.57 2.26
CA LEU A 165 -17.60 -2.41 1.64
C LEU A 165 -18.59 -1.25 1.46
N SER A 166 -19.78 -1.52 0.91
CA SER A 166 -20.82 -0.52 0.72
C SER A 166 -21.27 0.14 2.03
N LYS A 167 -21.32 -0.61 3.14
CA LYS A 167 -21.65 -0.08 4.47
C LYS A 167 -20.50 0.77 5.03
N ILE A 168 -19.25 0.30 4.88
CA ILE A 168 -18.05 1.04 5.30
C ILE A 168 -17.98 2.40 4.61
N GLU A 169 -18.18 2.44 3.29
CA GLU A 169 -18.17 3.68 2.51
C GLU A 169 -19.32 4.61 2.89
N ARG A 170 -20.56 4.08 2.97
CA ARG A 170 -21.74 4.86 3.35
C ARG A 170 -21.60 5.52 4.72
N ASN A 171 -21.02 4.80 5.68
CA ASN A 171 -20.84 5.29 7.04
C ASN A 171 -19.56 6.15 7.19
N GLY A 172 -18.70 6.23 6.17
CA GLY A 172 -17.45 6.99 6.22
C GLY A 172 -16.44 6.43 7.24
N VAL A 173 -16.56 5.16 7.61
CA VAL A 173 -15.75 4.54 8.67
C VAL A 173 -14.33 4.30 8.17
N THR A 174 -13.33 4.71 8.93
CA THR A 174 -11.93 4.44 8.58
C THR A 174 -11.63 2.96 8.82
N SER A 175 -11.29 2.24 7.76
CA SER A 175 -11.14 0.79 7.77
C SER A 175 -9.87 0.34 7.07
N ILE A 176 -9.18 -0.62 7.67
CA ILE A 176 -8.00 -1.28 7.10
C ILE A 176 -8.19 -2.80 7.11
N GLU A 177 -7.75 -3.46 6.06
CA GLU A 177 -7.76 -4.91 5.93
C GLU A 177 -6.33 -5.46 5.94
N ILE A 178 -6.10 -6.50 6.72
CA ILE A 178 -4.83 -7.20 6.87
C ILE A 178 -4.93 -8.54 6.14
N ASP A 179 -4.20 -8.69 5.05
CA ASP A 179 -4.10 -9.90 4.25
C ASP A 179 -3.09 -10.88 4.86
N LEU A 180 -3.62 -11.94 5.48
CA LEU A 180 -2.86 -13.09 5.97
C LEU A 180 -3.07 -14.33 5.10
N SER A 181 -3.67 -14.22 3.91
CA SER A 181 -4.03 -15.36 3.06
C SER A 181 -2.85 -16.18 2.55
N LYS A 182 -1.66 -15.57 2.51
CA LYS A 182 -0.40 -16.19 2.06
C LYS A 182 0.42 -16.81 3.18
N PHE A 183 -0.07 -16.75 4.42
CA PHE A 183 0.64 -17.30 5.56
C PHE A 183 0.48 -18.81 5.62
N ASP A 184 1.61 -19.50 5.87
CA ASP A 184 1.61 -20.96 5.96
C ASP A 184 0.89 -21.44 7.21
N ARG A 185 0.41 -22.69 7.13
CA ARG A 185 -0.16 -23.51 8.18
C ARG A 185 0.83 -23.89 9.30
N GLU A 186 2.02 -23.31 9.32
CA GLU A 186 3.03 -23.58 10.34
C GLU A 186 3.56 -22.28 10.97
N ILE A 187 2.95 -21.12 10.69
CA ILE A 187 3.42 -19.88 11.28
C ILE A 187 3.26 -19.88 12.81
N HIS A 188 4.36 -19.57 13.49
CA HIS A 188 4.38 -19.37 14.94
C HIS A 188 3.98 -17.94 15.31
N GLU A 189 3.42 -17.77 16.52
CA GLU A 189 2.99 -16.46 17.05
C GLU A 189 4.06 -15.37 16.91
N LYS A 190 5.32 -15.70 17.19
CA LYS A 190 6.45 -14.78 17.07
C LYS A 190 6.62 -14.26 15.63
N GLN A 191 6.48 -15.13 14.63
CA GLN A 191 6.59 -14.75 13.22
C GLN A 191 5.39 -13.89 12.81
N LEU A 192 4.19 -14.24 13.27
CA LEU A 192 2.98 -13.45 13.01
C LEU A 192 3.10 -12.05 13.62
N LYS A 193 3.60 -11.95 14.86
CA LYS A 193 3.89 -10.67 15.52
C LYS A 193 4.87 -9.83 14.71
N ILE A 194 5.96 -10.42 14.23
CA ILE A 194 6.93 -9.72 13.36
C ILE A 194 6.28 -9.21 12.07
N ALA A 195 5.42 -10.01 11.45
CA ALA A 195 4.69 -9.60 10.26
C ALA A 195 3.75 -8.41 10.51
N LEU A 196 2.97 -8.47 11.60
CA LEU A 196 2.06 -7.40 12.01
C LEU A 196 2.80 -6.13 12.46
N ASP A 197 4.05 -6.25 12.96
CA ASP A 197 4.88 -5.15 13.47
C ASP A 197 5.70 -4.41 12.39
N GLY A 198 5.34 -4.49 11.11
CA GLY A 198 6.00 -3.65 10.11
C GLY A 198 5.85 -4.06 8.66
N ASN A 199 5.24 -5.20 8.36
CA ASN A 199 4.97 -5.57 6.97
C ASN A 199 3.70 -4.88 6.45
N ILE A 200 3.79 -3.57 6.21
CA ILE A 200 2.67 -2.77 5.71
C ILE A 200 2.16 -3.20 4.33
N LYS A 201 2.89 -4.07 3.60
CA LYS A 201 2.40 -4.66 2.34
C LYS A 201 1.24 -5.64 2.54
N LEU A 202 1.06 -6.14 3.76
CA LEU A 202 -0.10 -6.96 4.13
C LEU A 202 -1.34 -6.11 4.38
N MET A 203 -1.21 -4.78 4.45
CA MET A 203 -2.28 -3.91 4.90
C MET A 203 -2.78 -3.03 3.77
N LYS A 204 -4.10 -3.03 3.59
CA LYS A 204 -4.78 -2.23 2.57
C LYS A 204 -5.81 -1.34 3.25
N TRP A 205 -5.72 -0.03 2.99
CA TRP A 205 -6.80 0.88 3.35
C TRP A 205 -8.02 0.55 2.50
N ILE A 206 -9.13 0.28 3.18
CA ILE A 206 -10.42 0.01 2.55
C ILE A 206 -11.18 1.31 2.42
N ASN A 207 -11.21 2.08 3.52
CA ASN A 207 -11.69 3.44 3.51
C ASN A 207 -10.83 4.30 4.45
N ASN A 208 -10.41 5.46 3.96
CA ASN A 208 -9.67 6.43 4.76
C ASN A 208 -9.88 7.82 4.15
N GLN A 209 -10.91 8.52 4.65
CA GLN A 209 -11.31 9.82 4.12
C GLN A 209 -10.15 10.82 4.14
N TYR A 210 -9.31 10.81 5.18
CA TYR A 210 -8.16 11.69 5.28
C TYR A 210 -7.17 11.49 4.12
N ILE A 211 -6.87 10.24 3.74
CA ILE A 211 -6.00 9.94 2.61
C ILE A 211 -6.66 10.37 1.29
N GLN A 212 -7.96 10.11 1.13
CA GLN A 212 -8.73 10.51 -0.06
C GLN A 212 -8.73 12.04 -0.23
N ASP A 213 -8.98 12.80 0.83
CA ASP A 213 -8.97 14.27 0.84
C ASP A 213 -7.58 14.82 0.47
N LYS A 214 -6.52 14.22 1.02
CA LYS A 214 -5.14 14.60 0.70
C LYS A 214 -4.80 14.33 -0.76
N LYS A 215 -5.25 13.20 -1.31
CA LYS A 215 -5.09 12.85 -2.71
C LYS A 215 -5.84 13.83 -3.61
N GLN A 216 -7.11 14.12 -3.30
CA GLN A 216 -7.92 15.09 -4.04
C GLN A 216 -7.29 16.48 -4.02
N LEU A 217 -6.85 16.96 -2.85
CA LEU A 217 -6.17 18.24 -2.73
C LEU A 217 -4.89 18.30 -3.57
N ALA A 218 -4.11 17.21 -3.61
CA ALA A 218 -2.92 17.12 -4.45
C ALA A 218 -3.28 17.17 -5.95
N GLU A 219 -4.36 16.50 -6.37
CA GLU A 219 -4.88 16.56 -7.74
C GLU A 219 -5.34 17.97 -8.13
N GLU A 220 -6.08 18.66 -7.26
CA GLU A 220 -6.54 20.04 -7.51
C GLU A 220 -5.36 21.00 -7.67
N LYS A 221 -4.35 20.90 -6.81
CA LYS A 221 -3.10 21.67 -6.90
C LYS A 221 -2.36 21.37 -8.21
N LYS A 222 -2.33 20.10 -8.61
CA LYS A 222 -1.70 19.67 -9.85
C LYS A 222 -2.37 20.27 -11.09
N ILE A 223 -3.71 20.27 -11.14
CA ILE A 223 -4.49 20.88 -12.23
C ILE A 223 -4.12 22.35 -12.38
N LYS A 224 -4.04 23.10 -11.27
CA LYS A 224 -3.65 24.52 -11.29
C LYS A 224 -2.24 24.74 -11.89
N ILE A 225 -1.27 23.92 -11.48
CA ILE A 225 0.11 24.01 -12.00
C ILE A 225 0.17 23.62 -13.48
N ARG A 226 -0.54 22.56 -13.87
CA ARG A 226 -0.66 22.13 -15.26
C ARG A 226 -1.22 23.23 -16.15
N ASP A 227 -2.35 23.82 -15.77
CA ASP A 227 -3.03 24.84 -16.57
C ASP A 227 -2.14 26.08 -16.74
N PHE A 228 -1.38 26.43 -15.70
CA PHE A 228 -0.32 27.44 -15.81
C PHE A 228 0.76 27.03 -16.83
N ILE A 229 1.34 25.83 -16.71
CA ILE A 229 2.39 25.35 -17.63
C ILE A 229 1.88 25.37 -19.07
N TYR A 230 0.67 24.87 -19.31
CA TYR A 230 0.05 24.84 -20.63
C TYR A 230 -0.13 26.26 -21.19
N SER A 231 -0.70 27.18 -20.42
CA SER A 231 -0.93 28.57 -20.85
C SER A 231 0.36 29.36 -21.11
N LYS A 232 1.48 28.95 -20.52
CA LYS A 232 2.77 29.65 -20.63
C LYS A 232 3.79 28.95 -21.51
N THR A 233 3.53 27.73 -21.99
CA THR A 233 4.53 27.00 -22.79
C THR A 233 4.76 27.70 -24.13
N LYS A 234 6.04 27.88 -24.49
CA LYS A 234 6.46 28.32 -25.84
C LYS A 234 7.29 27.25 -26.51
N GLU A 235 6.98 26.93 -27.75
CA GLU A 235 7.79 26.02 -28.55
C GLU A 235 9.11 26.67 -28.96
N LYS A 236 10.19 25.92 -28.79
CA LYS A 236 11.54 26.26 -29.21
C LYS A 236 12.00 25.23 -30.24
N PRO A 237 12.22 25.62 -31.51
CA PRO A 237 12.74 24.71 -32.51
C PRO A 237 14.15 24.22 -32.16
N VAL A 238 14.41 22.96 -32.48
CA VAL A 238 15.70 22.31 -32.40
C VAL A 238 16.30 22.27 -33.80
N TYR A 239 17.54 22.74 -33.93
CA TYR A 239 18.19 22.96 -35.21
C TYR A 239 19.40 22.05 -35.44
N GLY A 240 19.55 21.63 -36.70
CA GLY A 240 20.73 20.94 -37.22
C GLY A 240 20.98 19.55 -36.60
N ARG A 241 22.00 18.87 -37.11
CA ARG A 241 22.40 17.53 -36.61
C ARG A 241 22.92 17.55 -35.16
N GLN A 242 23.34 18.72 -34.68
CA GLN A 242 23.86 18.93 -33.33
C GLN A 242 22.75 19.15 -32.29
N ASN A 243 21.47 19.16 -32.70
CA ASN A 243 20.31 19.35 -31.83
C ASN A 243 20.43 20.60 -30.96
N ILE A 244 20.63 21.76 -31.58
CA ILE A 244 20.85 23.05 -30.91
C ILE A 244 19.55 23.83 -30.76
N ILE A 245 19.38 24.49 -29.63
CA ILE A 245 18.28 25.42 -29.35
C ILE A 245 18.88 26.81 -29.13
N TYR A 246 18.33 27.82 -29.80
CA TYR A 246 18.78 29.20 -29.69
C TYR A 246 17.98 30.01 -28.68
N LYS A 247 18.62 31.02 -28.08
CA LYS A 247 17.98 32.02 -27.20
C LYS A 247 17.20 31.36 -26.05
N CYS A 248 17.91 30.55 -25.26
CA CYS A 248 17.37 30.02 -24.01
C CYS A 248 17.09 31.16 -23.02
N PRO A 249 15.90 31.26 -22.42
CA PRO A 249 15.56 32.35 -21.50
C PRO A 249 16.25 32.24 -20.13
N LEU A 250 16.98 31.15 -19.87
CA LEU A 250 17.59 30.86 -18.57
C LEU A 250 19.10 31.13 -18.52
N THR A 251 19.76 31.23 -19.67
CA THR A 251 21.21 31.42 -19.77
C THR A 251 21.55 32.57 -20.72
N LYS A 252 22.76 33.14 -20.56
CA LYS A 252 23.33 34.13 -21.49
C LYS A 252 23.90 33.48 -22.77
N SER A 253 24.07 32.16 -22.79
CA SER A 253 24.58 31.42 -23.94
C SER A 253 23.66 31.61 -25.15
N LYS A 254 24.26 31.85 -26.33
CA LYS A 254 23.50 31.98 -27.58
C LYS A 254 22.82 30.67 -27.99
N GLU A 255 23.45 29.55 -27.61
CA GLU A 255 23.10 28.19 -28.00
C GLU A 255 23.11 27.28 -26.78
N ILE A 256 22.20 26.30 -26.76
CA ILE A 256 22.17 25.22 -25.78
C ILE A 256 21.82 23.91 -26.47
N SER A 257 22.37 22.80 -26.02
CA SER A 257 22.02 21.48 -26.56
C SER A 257 20.60 21.08 -26.15
N LYS A 258 19.94 20.28 -26.98
CA LYS A 258 18.69 19.60 -26.65
C LYS A 258 18.82 18.78 -25.37
N SER A 259 19.93 18.05 -25.19
CA SER A 259 20.18 17.23 -24.00
C SER A 259 20.12 18.04 -22.70
N ASN A 260 20.64 19.26 -22.70
CA ASN A 260 20.51 20.18 -21.59
C ASN A 260 19.03 20.51 -21.34
N CYS A 261 18.26 20.87 -22.37
CA CYS A 261 16.82 21.08 -22.20
C CYS A 261 16.09 19.82 -21.69
N LEU A 262 16.54 18.61 -22.01
CA LEU A 262 15.94 17.38 -21.50
C LEU A 262 16.10 17.21 -19.97
N SER A 263 17.10 17.80 -19.35
CA SER A 263 17.29 17.80 -17.88
C SER A 263 16.76 19.07 -17.19
N CYS A 264 16.24 20.03 -17.95
CA CYS A 264 15.76 21.31 -17.42
C CYS A 264 14.37 21.20 -16.79
N ARG A 265 14.21 21.62 -15.53
CA ARG A 265 12.90 21.68 -14.83
C ARG A 265 11.85 22.57 -15.52
N PHE A 266 12.27 23.47 -16.41
CA PHE A 266 11.38 24.38 -17.15
C PHE A 266 11.02 23.86 -18.54
N MET A 267 11.53 22.69 -18.92
CA MET A 267 11.11 22.00 -20.12
C MET A 267 9.78 21.31 -19.84
N SER A 268 8.78 21.59 -20.66
CA SER A 268 7.48 20.94 -20.57
C SER A 268 7.47 19.68 -21.46
N TYR A 269 7.44 19.79 -22.78
CA TYR A 269 7.40 18.62 -23.69
C TYR A 269 8.58 18.59 -24.65
N GLU A 270 8.79 17.42 -25.22
CA GLU A 270 9.50 17.22 -26.49
C GLU A 270 8.50 16.76 -27.54
N LYS A 271 8.58 17.34 -28.74
CA LYS A 271 7.74 16.99 -29.88
C LYS A 271 8.62 16.81 -31.11
N GLU A 272 8.40 15.71 -31.83
CA GLU A 272 9.02 15.46 -33.12
C GLU A 272 7.92 15.35 -34.16
N THR A 273 8.01 16.13 -35.24
CA THR A 273 7.05 16.07 -36.34
C THR A 273 7.62 15.20 -37.46
N LEU A 274 6.93 14.09 -37.73
CA LEU A 274 7.17 13.25 -38.91
C LEU A 274 6.66 13.97 -40.17
N GLN A 275 7.48 14.07 -41.20
CA GLN A 275 6.97 14.15 -42.58
C GLN A 275 7.22 12.80 -43.24
N VAL A 276 6.15 12.11 -43.62
CA VAL A 276 6.26 10.95 -44.51
C VAL A 276 6.39 11.51 -45.93
N ILE A 277 7.61 11.56 -46.45
CA ILE A 277 7.84 11.78 -47.88
C ILE A 277 8.02 10.38 -48.50
N ASN A 278 6.97 9.85 -49.14
CA ASN A 278 7.09 8.70 -50.06
C ASN A 278 7.95 9.19 -51.25
N TRP A 279 9.00 8.51 -51.71
CA TRP A 279 9.10 7.12 -52.15
C TRP A 279 10.34 6.42 -51.54
N GLU A 280 10.23 5.14 -51.17
CA GLU A 280 11.30 4.26 -50.59
C GLU A 280 11.45 4.15 -49.05
N ASP A 281 10.34 4.04 -48.30
CA ASP A 281 10.30 3.44 -46.93
C ASP A 281 11.22 4.02 -45.82
N ARG A 282 11.77 5.23 -45.98
CA ARG A 282 12.53 5.92 -44.92
C ARG A 282 11.68 6.98 -44.21
N LYS A 283 11.45 6.82 -42.90
CA LYS A 283 10.90 7.89 -42.05
C LYS A 283 11.96 8.99 -41.86
N ILE A 284 11.69 10.19 -42.38
CA ILE A 284 12.54 11.37 -42.17
C ILE A 284 11.81 12.31 -41.20
N TYR A 285 12.42 12.60 -40.06
CA TYR A 285 11.92 13.60 -39.11
C TYR A 285 12.50 14.96 -39.52
N GLU A 286 11.65 15.91 -39.90
CA GLU A 286 12.12 17.22 -40.39
C GLU A 286 12.28 18.27 -39.29
N ASN A 287 11.41 18.27 -38.26
CA ASN A 287 11.43 19.28 -37.21
C ASN A 287 11.23 18.68 -35.82
N SER A 288 12.07 19.11 -34.87
CA SER A 288 11.96 18.78 -33.45
C SER A 288 11.77 20.08 -32.66
N PHE A 289 10.92 20.04 -31.64
CA PHE A 289 10.56 21.18 -30.80
C PHE A 289 10.63 20.81 -29.32
N ILE A 290 11.01 21.79 -28.51
CA ILE A 290 10.95 21.73 -27.05
C ILE A 290 9.94 22.75 -26.54
N GLY A 291 8.95 22.29 -25.77
CA GLY A 291 8.09 23.15 -24.97
C GLY A 291 8.87 23.74 -23.80
N CYS A 292 8.87 25.07 -23.67
CA CYS A 292 9.67 25.78 -22.67
C CYS A 292 8.84 26.84 -21.94
N ILE A 293 8.88 26.80 -20.59
CA ILE A 293 8.31 27.84 -19.72
C ILE A 293 9.39 28.69 -19.03
N GLY A 294 10.67 28.57 -19.41
CA GLY A 294 11.78 29.23 -18.70
C GLY A 294 11.71 30.76 -18.68
N HIS A 295 10.98 31.38 -19.60
CA HIS A 295 10.76 32.83 -19.62
C HIS A 295 9.84 33.33 -18.50
N VAL A 296 9.02 32.45 -17.91
CA VAL A 296 8.17 32.73 -16.75
C VAL A 296 8.69 32.06 -15.47
N LYS A 297 10.01 31.86 -15.35
CA LYS A 297 10.61 31.08 -14.25
C LYS A 297 10.16 31.53 -12.85
N LYS A 298 10.08 32.85 -12.60
CA LYS A 298 9.70 33.41 -11.30
C LYS A 298 8.22 33.13 -10.98
N GLU A 299 7.36 33.23 -11.98
CA GLU A 299 5.93 32.93 -11.85
C GLU A 299 5.72 31.43 -11.63
N PHE A 300 6.49 30.59 -12.32
CA PHE A 300 6.47 29.14 -12.11
C PHE A 300 6.92 28.77 -10.69
N ASP A 301 8.00 29.36 -10.18
CA ASP A 301 8.43 29.13 -8.80
C ASP A 301 7.38 29.61 -7.79
N THR A 302 6.68 30.70 -8.10
CA THR A 302 5.61 31.25 -7.24
C THR A 302 4.41 30.31 -7.17
N ILE A 303 3.93 29.80 -8.32
CA ILE A 303 2.79 28.87 -8.33
C ILE A 303 3.14 27.53 -7.68
N LEU A 304 4.37 27.04 -7.85
CA LEU A 304 4.85 25.83 -7.16
C LEU A 304 4.83 26.01 -5.64
N LYS A 305 5.43 27.11 -5.13
CA LYS A 305 5.44 27.42 -3.69
C LYS A 305 4.04 27.60 -3.12
N PHE A 306 3.16 28.31 -3.83
CA PHE A 306 1.76 28.51 -3.42
C PHE A 306 1.01 27.18 -3.29
N ASN A 307 1.34 26.19 -4.12
CA ASN A 307 0.75 24.85 -4.05
C ASN A 307 1.51 23.87 -3.13
N GLY A 308 2.54 24.33 -2.42
CA GLY A 308 3.30 23.54 -1.45
C GLY A 308 4.34 22.61 -2.07
N VAL A 309 4.78 22.87 -3.30
CA VAL A 309 5.86 22.12 -3.95
C VAL A 309 7.21 22.63 -3.45
N LYS A 310 8.05 21.71 -2.98
CA LYS A 310 9.45 22.00 -2.66
C LYS A 310 10.24 22.11 -3.97
N ILE A 311 10.91 23.24 -4.17
CA ILE A 311 11.74 23.48 -5.36
C ILE A 311 13.17 23.04 -5.03
N GLY A 312 13.76 22.19 -5.87
CA GLY A 312 15.15 21.78 -5.71
C GLY A 312 16.13 22.93 -5.89
N GLU A 313 17.34 22.81 -5.35
CA GLU A 313 18.41 23.79 -5.61
C GLU A 313 18.79 23.75 -7.11
N ASN A 314 18.48 24.85 -7.81
CA ASN A 314 18.90 25.25 -9.16
C ASN A 314 19.58 24.19 -10.06
N ASN A 315 18.83 23.60 -10.99
CA ASN A 315 19.38 22.88 -12.16
C ASN A 315 19.07 23.59 -13.48
N ALA A 316 19.19 24.92 -13.52
CA ALA A 316 19.21 25.66 -14.79
C ALA A 316 20.65 25.81 -15.29
N PHE A 317 21.41 24.70 -15.32
CA PHE A 317 22.80 24.60 -15.81
C PHE A 317 23.79 25.47 -15.02
N ASN A 318 24.68 24.82 -14.26
CA ASN A 318 25.91 25.48 -13.81
C ASN A 318 26.80 25.80 -15.01
#